data_AF-H5SJH2-F1
#
_entry.id   AF-H5SJH2-F1
#
_cell.length_a   1.000
_cell.length_b   1.000
_cell.length_c   1.000
_cell.angle_alpha   90.00
_cell.angle_beta   90.00
_cell.angle_gamma   90.00
#
_symmetry.space_group_name_H-M   'P 1'
#
loop_
_entity.id
_entity.type
_entity.pdbx_description
1 polymer ?
#
loop_
_entity_poly.entity_id
_entity_poly.type
_entity_poly.pdbx_seq_one_letter_code
_entity_poly.pdbx_strand_id
1 'polypeptide(L)'
;MALKALEDILPVSQEELLHRGLLAVLTERIWHLKERLRQLADQHGSLSRLERRIKAEGVSPDDHSLYHDWLEWRAAQHELDRLLEALKTL
;
A
#
# COMPACT_ATOMS: atom_id res chain seq x y z
N MET A 1 -9.75 7.64 27.80
CA MET A 1 -9.08 8.30 28.95
C MET A 1 -7.75 8.95 28.55
N ALA A 2 -6.86 8.31 27.79
CA ALA A 2 -5.56 8.90 27.42
C ALA A 2 -5.62 10.14 26.51
N LEU A 3 -6.54 10.19 25.53
CA LEU A 3 -6.59 11.29 24.56
C LEU A 3 -7.06 12.62 25.16
N LYS A 4 -7.97 12.57 26.15
CA LYS A 4 -8.51 13.76 26.82
C LYS A 4 -7.46 14.44 27.71
N ALA A 5 -6.59 13.65 28.34
CA ALA A 5 -5.46 14.17 29.11
C ALA A 5 -4.40 14.88 28.24
N LEU A 6 -4.38 14.63 26.92
CA LEU A 6 -3.48 15.32 25.99
C LEU A 6 -4.02 16.71 25.59
N GLU A 7 -5.34 16.90 25.57
CA GLU A 7 -5.97 18.21 25.31
C GLU A 7 -5.63 19.24 26.41
N ASP A 8 -5.39 18.76 27.63
CA ASP A 8 -4.97 19.60 28.76
C ASP A 8 -3.49 20.01 28.68
N ILE A 9 -2.68 19.33 27.87
CA ILE A 9 -1.22 19.51 27.77
C ILE A 9 -0.83 20.20 26.45
N LEU A 10 -1.55 19.89 25.37
CA LEU A 10 -1.29 20.40 24.03
C LEU A 10 -2.52 21.19 23.55
N PRO A 11 -2.33 22.36 22.91
CA PRO A 11 -3.43 23.16 22.38
C PRO A 11 -3.97 22.57 21.06
N VAL A 12 -4.32 21.28 21.07
CA VAL A 12 -4.85 20.53 19.92
C VAL A 12 -6.05 19.72 20.38
N SER A 13 -7.07 19.64 19.53
CA SER A 13 -8.26 18.86 19.84
C SER A 13 -7.99 17.36 19.67
N GLN A 14 -8.79 16.52 20.33
CA GLN A 14 -8.84 15.08 20.07
C GLN A 14 -9.04 14.77 18.58
N GLU A 15 -9.90 15.50 17.90
CA GLU A 15 -10.14 15.34 16.46
C GLU A 15 -8.88 15.62 15.64
N GLU A 16 -8.14 16.68 15.97
CA GLU A 16 -6.89 17.03 15.31
C GLU A 16 -5.80 15.97 15.55
N LEU A 17 -5.70 15.44 16.77
CA LEU A 17 -4.78 14.35 17.11
C LEU A 17 -5.10 13.07 16.32
N LEU A 18 -6.37 12.70 16.23
CA LEU A 18 -6.82 11.54 15.47
C LEU A 18 -6.55 11.73 13.97
N HIS A 19 -6.83 12.91 13.44
CA HIS A 19 -6.58 13.23 12.04
C HIS A 19 -5.08 13.13 11.69
N ARG A 20 -4.21 13.72 12.53
CA ARG A 20 -2.75 13.63 12.34
C ARG A 20 -2.26 12.18 12.42
N GLY A 21 -2.77 11.40 13.37
CA GLY A 21 -2.45 9.97 13.50
C GLY A 21 -2.88 9.16 12.28
N LEU A 22 -4.09 9.40 11.78
CA LEU A 22 -4.59 8.76 10.56
C LEU A 22 -3.74 9.11 9.33
N LEU A 23 -3.41 10.40 9.15
CA LEU A 23 -2.53 10.86 8.07
C LEU A 23 -1.16 10.18 8.11
N ALA A 24 -0.57 10.04 9.31
CA ALA A 24 0.72 9.39 9.48
C ALA A 24 0.66 7.91 9.03
N VAL A 25 -0.34 7.15 9.50
CA VAL A 25 -0.53 5.74 9.15
C VAL A 25 -0.78 5.56 7.64
N LEU A 26 -1.61 6.41 7.04
CA LEU A 26 -1.88 6.37 5.60
C LEU A 26 -0.62 6.65 4.79
N THR A 27 0.16 7.67 5.17
CA THR A 27 1.39 8.05 4.48
C THR A 27 2.43 6.94 4.54
N GLU A 28 2.63 6.33 5.71
CA GLU A 28 3.52 5.20 5.90
C GLU A 28 3.11 4.00 5.02
N ARG A 29 1.82 3.65 5.01
CA ARG A 29 1.33 2.55 4.18
C ARG A 29 1.51 2.81 2.69
N ILE A 30 1.21 4.03 2.22
CA ILE A 30 1.44 4.45 0.83
C ILE A 30 2.91 4.33 0.45
N TRP A 31 3.82 4.74 1.34
CA TRP A 31 5.26 4.61 1.11
C TRP A 31 5.67 3.14 0.91
N HIS A 32 5.23 2.25 1.81
CA HIS A 32 5.52 0.81 1.70
C HIS A 32 4.98 0.20 0.42
N LEU A 33 3.75 0.56 0.00
CA LEU A 33 3.16 0.06 -1.25
C LEU A 33 3.96 0.53 -2.46
N LYS A 34 4.35 1.81 -2.51
CA LYS A 34 5.19 2.34 -3.60
C LYS A 34 6.54 1.65 -3.68
N GLU A 35 7.17 1.41 -2.54
CA GLU A 35 8.44 0.69 -2.49
C GLU A 35 8.29 -0.75 -2.96
N ARG A 36 7.23 -1.45 -2.56
CA ARG A 36 6.99 -2.82 -3.02
C ARG A 36 6.71 -2.89 -4.52
N LEU A 37 5.90 -1.98 -5.04
CA LEU A 37 5.65 -1.88 -6.50
C LEU A 37 6.93 -1.59 -7.28
N ARG A 38 7.83 -0.76 -6.73
CA ARG A 38 9.15 -0.52 -7.33
C ARG A 38 10.00 -1.79 -7.38
N GLN A 39 10.07 -2.55 -6.28
CA GLN A 39 10.81 -3.81 -6.25
C GLN A 39 10.27 -4.83 -7.26
N LEU A 40 8.94 -4.97 -7.36
CA LEU A 40 8.32 -5.85 -8.36
C LEU A 40 8.63 -5.37 -9.78
N ALA A 41 8.67 -4.05 -10.01
CA ALA A 41 9.08 -3.47 -11.28
C ALA A 41 10.56 -3.69 -11.60
N ASP A 42 11.44 -3.62 -10.62
CA ASP A 42 12.86 -3.93 -10.81
C ASP A 42 13.06 -5.42 -11.17
N GLN A 43 12.25 -6.32 -10.58
CA GLN A 43 12.31 -7.76 -10.83
C GLN A 43 11.74 -8.17 -12.19
N HIS A 44 10.57 -7.64 -12.57
CA HIS A 44 9.82 -8.12 -13.74
C HIS A 44 9.66 -7.09 -14.86
N GLY A 45 10.14 -5.87 -14.66
CA GLY A 45 10.05 -4.73 -15.58
C GLY A 45 8.69 -4.04 -15.56
N SER A 46 7.61 -4.78 -15.82
CA SER A 46 6.25 -4.25 -15.75
C SER A 46 5.21 -5.34 -15.50
N LEU A 47 4.06 -4.95 -14.94
CA LEU A 47 2.94 -5.86 -14.72
C LEU A 47 2.51 -6.56 -16.02
N SER A 48 2.41 -5.82 -17.14
CA SER A 48 2.03 -6.40 -18.44
C SER A 48 3.10 -7.35 -19.00
N ARG A 49 4.38 -7.16 -18.64
CA ARG A 49 5.44 -8.12 -18.99
C ARG A 49 5.32 -9.39 -18.17
N LEU A 50 5.08 -9.26 -16.86
CA LEU A 50 4.83 -10.39 -15.97
C LEU A 50 3.60 -11.20 -16.40
N GLU A 51 2.49 -10.54 -16.74
CA GLU A 51 1.27 -11.18 -17.24
C GLU A 51 1.51 -11.97 -18.53
N ARG A 52 2.23 -11.38 -19.49
CA ARG A 52 2.59 -12.08 -20.73
C ARG A 52 3.46 -13.29 -20.47
N ARG A 53 4.39 -13.18 -19.52
CA ARG A 53 5.27 -14.28 -19.12
C ARG A 53 4.48 -15.44 -18.51
N ILE A 54 3.60 -15.16 -17.56
CA ILE A 54 2.72 -16.17 -16.94
C ILE A 54 1.84 -16.85 -17.99
N LYS A 55 1.29 -16.09 -18.96
CA LYS A 55 0.46 -16.66 -20.04
C LYS A 55 1.26 -17.55 -20.98
N ALA A 56 2.53 -17.26 -21.22
CA ALA A 56 3.38 -18.01 -22.14
C ALA A 56 4.00 -19.26 -21.48
N GLU A 57 4.50 -19.11 -20.25
CA GLU A 57 5.19 -20.17 -19.51
C GLU A 57 4.23 -21.06 -18.71
N GLY A 58 3.00 -20.56 -18.46
CA GLY A 58 2.10 -21.16 -17.47
C GLY A 58 2.56 -20.88 -16.04
N VAL A 59 1.86 -21.47 -15.09
CA VAL A 59 2.26 -21.46 -13.67
C VAL A 59 2.77 -22.86 -13.35
N SER A 60 4.03 -22.96 -12.91
CA SER A 60 4.61 -24.25 -12.52
C SER A 60 3.90 -24.79 -11.27
N PRO A 61 3.48 -26.06 -11.22
CA PRO A 61 2.87 -26.64 -10.02
C PRO A 61 3.78 -26.61 -8.78
N ASP A 62 5.08 -26.58 -8.99
CA ASP A 62 6.10 -26.61 -7.94
C ASP A 62 6.65 -25.22 -7.60
N ASP A 63 6.42 -24.22 -8.46
CA ASP A 63 6.88 -22.84 -8.26
C ASP A 63 5.81 -21.83 -8.71
N HIS A 64 5.13 -21.24 -7.72
CA HIS A 64 4.11 -20.22 -7.91
C HIS A 64 4.66 -18.80 -7.78
N SER A 65 5.98 -18.59 -7.70
CA SER A 65 6.60 -17.28 -7.47
C SER A 65 6.09 -16.20 -8.43
N LEU A 66 6.10 -16.46 -9.73
CA LEU A 66 5.60 -15.52 -10.74
C LEU A 66 4.13 -15.15 -10.55
N TYR A 67 3.30 -16.14 -10.21
CA TYR A 67 1.87 -15.91 -9.99
C TYR A 67 1.62 -15.16 -8.69
N HIS A 68 2.37 -15.46 -7.63
CA HIS A 68 2.33 -14.72 -6.36
C HIS A 68 2.76 -13.26 -6.55
N ASP A 69 3.86 -13.02 -7.26
CA ASP A 69 4.33 -11.67 -7.56
C ASP A 69 3.28 -10.89 -8.37
N TRP A 70 2.59 -11.55 -9.31
CA TRP A 70 1.50 -10.94 -10.07
C TRP A 70 0.30 -10.57 -9.17
N LEU A 71 -0.13 -11.48 -8.30
CA LEU A 71 -1.21 -11.22 -7.35
C LEU A 71 -0.85 -10.09 -6.39
N GLU A 72 0.37 -10.09 -5.86
CA GLU A 72 0.85 -9.07 -4.96
C GLU A 72 0.89 -7.70 -5.64
N TRP A 73 1.40 -7.64 -6.88
CA TRP A 73 1.42 -6.40 -7.64
C TRP A 73 0.01 -5.82 -7.81
N ARG A 74 -0.96 -6.67 -8.21
CA ARG A 74 -2.36 -6.25 -8.38
C ARG A 74 -2.98 -5.77 -7.07
N ALA A 75 -2.74 -6.48 -5.98
CA ALA A 75 -3.22 -6.10 -4.66
C ALA A 75 -2.62 -4.76 -4.20
N ALA A 76 -1.30 -4.59 -4.36
CA ALA A 76 -0.60 -3.39 -3.96
C ALA A 76 -1.02 -2.16 -4.77
N GLN A 77 -1.26 -2.30 -6.08
CA GLN A 77 -1.82 -1.23 -6.91
C GLN A 77 -3.22 -0.85 -6.45
N HIS A 78 -4.10 -1.84 -6.27
CA HIS A 78 -5.47 -1.57 -5.84
C HIS A 78 -5.51 -0.88 -4.47
N GLU A 79 -4.73 -1.35 -3.51
CA GLU A 79 -4.65 -0.74 -2.19
C GLU A 79 -4.12 0.70 -2.26
N LEU A 80 -3.06 0.93 -3.04
CA LEU A 80 -2.50 2.27 -3.24
C LEU A 80 -3.54 3.23 -3.83
N ASP A 81 -4.27 2.81 -4.87
CA ASP A 81 -5.31 3.63 -5.49
C ASP A 81 -6.41 3.99 -4.48
N ARG A 82 -6.83 3.03 -3.65
CA ARG A 82 -7.83 3.23 -2.59
C ARG A 82 -7.35 4.21 -1.51
N LEU A 83 -6.10 4.12 -1.09
CA LEU A 83 -5.51 5.01 -0.09
C LEU A 83 -5.33 6.43 -0.64
N LEU A 84 -4.88 6.56 -1.89
CA LEU A 84 -4.78 7.86 -2.56
C LEU A 84 -6.15 8.52 -2.75
N GLU A 85 -7.19 7.73 -3.01
CA GLU A 85 -8.55 8.26 -3.07
C GLU A 85 -9.05 8.71 -1.70
N ALA A 86 -8.81 7.92 -0.64
CA ALA A 86 -9.17 8.29 0.72
C ALA A 86 -8.51 9.60 1.16
N LEU A 87 -7.24 9.84 0.76
CA LEU A 87 -6.53 11.09 1.03
C LEU A 87 -7.14 12.33 0.36
N LYS A 88 -7.85 12.18 -0.76
CA LYS A 88 -8.54 13.31 -1.41
C LYS A 88 -9.83 13.70 -0.67
N THR A 89 -10.37 12.78 0.11
CA THR A 89 -11.63 12.94 0.85
C THR A 89 -11.43 13.24 2.33
N LEU A 90 -10.18 13.24 2.78
CA LEU A 90 -9.74 13.70 4.10
C LEU A 90 -9.54 15.22 4.07
#